data_AF-A0A967CQB5-F1
#
_entry.id   AF-A0A967CQB5-F1
#
_cell.length_a   1.000
_cell.length_b   1.000
_cell.length_c   1.000
_cell.angle_alpha   90.00
_cell.angle_beta   90.00
_cell.angle_gamma   90.00
#
_symmetry.space_group_name_H-M   'P 1'
#
loop_
_entity.id
_entity.type
_entity.pdbx_description
1 polymer ?
#
loop_
_entity_poly.entity_id
_entity_poly.type
_entity_poly.pdbx_seq_one_letter_code
_entity_poly.pdbx_strand_id
1 'polypeptide(L)' 'MQKQFETGLMWFRRDLRIDDNAALFLGLQSCRRLYCAFVFDTDLLAPLPRADRRVEFIRESLVD' A
#
# COMPACT_ATOMS: atom_id res chain seq x y z
N MET A 1 -11.10 -4.67 26.32
CA MET A 1 -11.11 -5.15 24.92
C MET A 1 -11.07 -3.94 24.01
N GLN A 2 -10.02 -3.79 23.21
CA GLN A 2 -10.01 -2.75 22.17
C GLN A 2 -11.13 -3.05 21.16
N LYS A 3 -11.86 -2.00 20.76
CA LYS A 3 -12.96 -2.12 19.81
C LYS A 3 -12.36 -2.46 18.44
N GLN A 4 -12.72 -3.62 17.90
CA GLN A 4 -12.23 -4.07 16.60
C GLN A 4 -13.15 -3.52 15.50
N PHE A 5 -12.57 -2.90 14.48
CA PHE A 5 -13.31 -2.43 13.29
C PHE A 5 -13.67 -3.62 12.41
N GLU A 6 -14.86 -3.62 11.81
CA GLU A 6 -15.26 -4.69 10.87
C GLU A 6 -14.37 -4.72 9.63
N THR A 7 -14.01 -3.53 9.12
CA THR A 7 -13.12 -3.39 7.96
C THR A 7 -12.16 -2.22 8.14
N GLY A 8 -10.98 -2.32 7.52
CA GLY A 8 -10.00 -1.24 7.41
C GLY A 8 -9.31 -1.23 6.04
N LEU A 9 -8.66 -0.11 5.72
CA LEU A 9 -7.88 0.07 4.50
C LEU A 9 -6.42 0.36 4.88
N MET A 10 -5.50 -0.48 4.41
CA MET A 10 -4.07 -0.22 4.41
C MET A 10 -3.68 0.32 3.03
N TRP A 11 -3.34 1.61 2.98
CA TRP A 11 -2.92 2.27 1.75
C TRP A 11 -1.40 2.35 1.69
N PHE A 12 -0.81 1.47 0.88
CA PHE A 12 0.60 1.50 0.54
C PHE A 12 0.91 2.66 -0.42
N ARG A 13 1.98 3.42 -0.13
CA ARG A 13 2.41 4.57 -0.95
C ARG A 13 3.88 4.50 -1.36
N ARG A 14 4.80 4.55 -0.39
CA ARG A 14 6.24 4.39 -0.64
C ARG A 14 6.82 3.16 0.03
N ASP A 15 6.10 2.67 1.04
CA ASP A 15 6.55 1.62 1.91
C ASP A 15 5.92 0.28 1.52
N LEU A 16 6.45 -0.32 0.45
CA LEU A 16 5.96 -1.57 -0.13
C LEU A 16 6.57 -2.78 0.57
N ARG A 17 6.33 -2.91 1.88
CA ARG A 17 6.81 -4.05 2.66
C ARG A 17 5.75 -4.55 3.63
N ILE A 18 5.76 -5.86 3.85
CA ILE A 18 4.90 -6.54 4.83
C ILE A 18 5.62 -6.72 6.18
N ASP A 19 6.95 -6.87 6.15
CA ASP A 19 7.78 -6.98 7.34
C ASP A 19 8.10 -5.61 7.93
N ASP A 20 8.10 -5.51 9.26
CA ASP A 20 8.39 -4.27 9.99
C ASP A 20 7.59 -3.05 9.48
N ASN A 21 6.29 -3.26 9.29
CA ASN A 21 5.34 -2.22 8.89
C ASN A 21 4.35 -1.96 10.03
N ALA A 22 4.62 -0.91 10.81
CA ALA A 22 3.82 -0.55 11.98
C ALA A 22 2.35 -0.26 11.63
N ALA A 23 2.08 0.35 10.47
CA ALA A 23 0.72 0.65 10.03
C ALA A 23 -0.05 -0.63 9.67
N LEU A 24 0.60 -1.55 8.95
CA LEU A 24 0.04 -2.86 8.65
C LEU A 24 -0.23 -3.66 9.94
N PHE A 25 0.74 -3.68 10.86
CA PHE A 25 0.60 -4.35 12.16
C PHE A 25 -0.60 -3.83 12.95
N LEU A 26 -0.71 -2.50 13.11
CA LEU A 26 -1.83 -1.87 13.83
C LEU A 26 -3.17 -2.12 13.12
N GLY A 27 -3.18 -2.08 11.79
CA GLY A 27 -4.37 -2.37 10.97
C GLY A 27 -4.88 -3.80 11.18
N LEU A 28 -3.97 -4.78 11.18
CA LEU A 28 -4.30 -6.19 11.39
C LEU A 28 -4.78 -6.48 12.83
N GLN A 29 -4.23 -5.78 13.83
CA GLN A 29 -4.72 -5.89 15.21
C GLN A 29 -6.10 -5.26 15.39
N SER A 30 -6.34 -4.13 14.73
CA SER A 30 -7.53 -3.32 14.95
C SER A 30 -8.72 -3.69 14.07
N CYS A 31 -8.54 -4.45 12.99
CA CYS A 31 -9.60 -4.74 12.02
C CYS A 31 -9.85 -6.25 11.86
N ARG A 32 -11.11 -6.66 11.73
CA ARG A 32 -11.48 -8.03 11.34
C ARG A 32 -11.04 -8.38 9.92
N ARG A 33 -11.15 -7.41 9.01
CA ARG A 33 -10.69 -7.52 7.63
C ARG A 33 -9.95 -6.25 7.23
N LEU A 34 -8.74 -6.41 6.69
CA LEU A 34 -7.94 -5.30 6.21
C LEU A 34 -7.76 -5.45 4.69
N TYR A 35 -8.12 -4.42 3.94
CA TYR A 35 -7.89 -4.34 2.51
C TYR A 35 -6.59 -3.60 2.26
N CYS A 36 -5.71 -4.21 1.50
CA CYS A 36 -4.43 -3.64 1.11
C CYS A 36 -4.55 -3.03 -0.30
N ALA A 37 -4.19 -1.76 -0.46
CA ALA A 37 -4.28 -1.08 -1.73
C ALA A 37 -3.04 -0.23 -2.01
N PHE A 38 -2.67 -0.18 -3.29
CA PHE A 38 -1.73 0.76 -3.86
C PHE A 38 -2.42 1.45 -5.04
N VAL A 39 -2.21 2.75 -5.21
CA VAL A 39 -2.86 3.54 -6.26
C VAL A 39 -1.80 4.15 -7.16
N PHE A 40 -1.85 3.81 -8.45
CA PHE A 40 -1.12 4.52 -9.49
C PHE A 40 -1.89 5.80 -9.82
N ASP A 41 -1.42 6.92 -9.28
CA ASP A 41 -2.03 8.23 -9.45
C ASP A 41 -1.65 8.85 -10.81
N THR A 42 -2.64 9.13 -11.64
CA THR A 42 -2.41 9.66 -12.99
C THR A 42 -1.79 11.04 -13.01
N ASP A 43 -2.11 11.89 -12.05
CA ASP A 43 -1.58 13.26 -11.99
C ASP A 43 -0.12 13.24 -11.55
N LEU A 44 0.24 12.30 -10.66
CA LEU A 44 1.63 12.05 -10.27
C LEU A 44 2.45 11.44 -11.40
N LEU A 45 1.85 10.57 -12.22
CA LEU A 45 2.51 9.88 -13.31
C LEU A 45 2.57 10.71 -14.61
N ALA A 46 1.63 11.63 -14.83
CA ALA A 46 1.55 12.46 -16.02
C ALA A 46 2.86 13.20 -16.41
N PRO A 47 3.63 13.78 -15.47
CA PRO A 47 4.88 14.45 -15.82
C PRO A 47 6.06 13.49 -16.09
N LEU A 48 5.89 12.18 -15.87
CA LEU A 48 6.97 11.22 -16.02
C LEU A 48 7.13 10.74 -17.48
N PRO A 49 8.34 10.35 -17.90
CA PRO A 49 8.52 9.63 -19.15
C PRO A 49 7.66 8.35 -19.20
N ARG A 50 7.14 8.02 -20.38
CA ARG A 50 6.27 6.84 -20.57
C ARG A 50 6.94 5.52 -20.14
N ALA A 51 8.26 5.44 -20.24
CA ALA A 51 9.08 4.30 -19.81
C ALA A 51 10.00 4.69 -18.64
N ASP A 52 9.41 5.16 -17.54
CA ASP A 52 10.16 5.49 -16.33
C ASP A 52 10.48 4.22 -15.52
N ARG A 53 11.77 3.94 -15.34
CA ARG A 53 12.28 2.77 -14.60
C ARG A 53 11.77 2.69 -13.16
N ARG A 54 11.44 3.82 -12.52
CA ARG A 54 10.91 3.83 -11.16
C ARG A 54 9.50 3.26 -11.10
N VAL A 55 8.69 3.51 -12.13
CA VAL A 55 7.32 2.97 -12.23
C VAL A 55 7.37 1.47 -12.45
N GLU A 56 8.28 1.01 -13.31
CA GLU A 56 8.52 -0.43 -13.53
C GLU A 56 8.97 -1.12 -12.24
N PHE A 57 9.95 -0.54 -11.55
CA PHE A 57 10.42 -1.04 -10.25
C PHE A 57 9.29 -1.13 -9.21
N ILE A 58 8.49 -0.07 -9.07
CA ILE A 58 7.32 -0.07 -8.16
C ILE A 58 6.34 -1.17 -8.52
N ARG A 59 6.03 -1.34 -9.81
CA ARG A 59 5.12 -2.39 -10.29
C ARG A 59 5.66 -3.78 -9.95
N GLU A 60 6.96 -4.01 -10.14
CA GLU A 60 7.62 -5.27 -9.79
C GLU A 60 7.58 -5.53 -8.28
N SER A 61 7.86 -4.52 -7.46
CA SER A 61 7.75 -4.62 -5.99
C SER A 61 6.34 -4.88 -5.46
N LEU A 62 5.29 -4.67 -6.27
CA LEU A 62 3.90 -4.99 -5.89
C LEU A 62 3.50 -6.43 -6.24
N VAL A 63 4.25 -7.08 -7.13
CA VAL A 63 3.94 -8.44 -7.63
C VAL A 63 4.80 -9.51 -6.97
N ASP A 64 5.96 -9.11 -6.42
CA ASP A 64 6.80 -9.94 -5.55
C ASP A 64 6.07 -10.35 -4.26
#